data_AF-A0A969H2B7-F1
#
_entry.id   AF-A0A969H2B7-F1
#
_cell.length_a   1.000
_cell.length_b   1.000
_cell.length_c   1.000
_cell.angle_alpha   90.00
_cell.angle_beta   90.00
_cell.angle_gamma   90.00
#
_symmetry.space_group_name_H-M   'P 1'
#
loop_
_entity.id
_entity.type
_entity.pdbx_description
1 polymer ?
#
loop_
_entity_poly.entity_id
_entity_poly.type
_entity_poly.pdbx_seq_one_letter_code
_entity_poly.pdbx_strand_id
1 'polypeptide(L)'
;MSEKQYSCPVEFTLDRIGGKWKCVILWWLRRGTKRFGELMQLMPGISQKVLTAQLRELEADGLISRQVFQETPPRVEYSLTAHGKTLRPITELMCNWGKANAPQFQFGLMCLRGLNILAIATPLTSQRLEAELGELRGAKVMVTSLAIALTTFTQIRPDIVLIDFSVDENFDLLHESLKTLATDSQKPIPTIALAANDQERDRAISQGFPIHLMEPIEVSELVGAIANLTSAENLEGYTE
;
A
#
# COMPACT_ATOMS: atom_id res chain seq x y z
N MET A 1 33.64 1.86 22.63
CA MET A 1 32.23 2.31 22.64
C MET A 1 31.67 1.99 24.01
N SER A 2 31.20 2.98 24.77
CA SER A 2 30.58 2.73 26.07
C SER A 2 29.29 1.92 25.86
N GLU A 3 29.14 0.79 26.54
CA GLU A 3 27.86 0.06 26.57
C GLU A 3 26.78 1.01 27.09
N LYS A 4 25.74 1.20 26.29
CA LYS A 4 24.61 2.05 26.65
C LYS A 4 23.87 1.35 27.78
N GLN A 5 23.90 1.92 28.97
CA GLN A 5 23.23 1.37 30.15
C GLN A 5 21.75 1.77 30.13
N TYR A 6 20.86 0.79 30.24
CA TYR A 6 19.42 1.01 30.32
C TYR A 6 18.94 0.79 31.75
N SER A 7 18.08 1.67 32.24
CA SER A 7 17.50 1.59 33.58
C SER A 7 16.35 0.58 33.64
N CYS A 8 15.72 0.26 32.50
CA CYS A 8 14.72 -0.79 32.40
C CYS A 8 14.61 -1.38 30.97
N PRO A 9 14.03 -2.58 30.79
CA PRO A 9 13.84 -3.20 29.47
C PRO A 9 12.98 -2.38 28.49
N VAL A 10 12.13 -1.49 29.01
CA VAL A 10 11.32 -0.58 28.18
C VAL A 10 12.22 0.45 27.48
N GLU A 11 13.24 0.98 28.16
CA GLU A 11 14.20 1.92 27.55
C GLU A 11 14.97 1.25 26.42
N PHE A 12 15.39 0.00 26.58
CA PHE A 12 16.01 -0.77 25.50
C PHE A 12 15.08 -0.86 24.28
N THR A 13 13.80 -1.19 24.52
CA THR A 13 12.81 -1.31 23.44
C THR A 13 12.62 0.04 22.73
N LEU A 14 12.44 1.12 23.49
CA LEU A 14 12.29 2.47 22.96
C LEU A 14 13.52 2.96 22.19
N ASP A 15 14.73 2.55 22.58
CA ASP A 15 15.92 2.89 21.80
C ASP A 15 15.91 2.24 20.41
N ARG A 16 15.41 1.00 20.32
CA ARG A 16 15.35 0.24 19.06
C ARG A 16 14.21 0.67 18.15
N ILE A 17 13.03 0.92 18.69
CA ILE A 17 11.81 1.14 17.87
C ILE A 17 11.15 2.50 18.09
N GLY A 18 11.69 3.33 18.98
CA GLY A 18 11.15 4.66 19.28
C GLY A 18 11.27 5.63 18.10
N GLY A 19 10.63 6.78 18.27
CA GLY A 19 10.48 7.78 17.21
C GLY A 19 9.26 7.53 16.33
N LYS A 20 9.01 8.47 15.40
CA LYS A 20 7.79 8.45 14.58
C LYS A 20 7.75 7.30 13.58
N TRP A 21 8.88 6.96 12.95
CA TRP A 21 8.89 6.20 11.71
C TRP A 21 9.30 4.73 11.86
N LYS A 22 10.12 4.35 12.84
CA LYS A 22 10.60 2.97 13.01
C LYS A 22 9.44 1.98 13.17
N CYS A 23 8.52 2.23 14.11
CA CYS A 23 7.34 1.38 14.28
C CYS A 23 6.43 1.33 13.03
N VAL A 24 6.33 2.43 12.28
CA VAL A 24 5.51 2.48 11.04
C VAL A 24 6.15 1.65 9.92
N ILE A 25 7.48 1.71 9.78
CA ILE A 25 8.23 0.86 8.84
C ILE A 25 8.06 -0.61 9.21
N LEU A 26 8.27 -0.96 10.48
CA LEU A 26 8.11 -2.33 10.97
C LEU A 26 6.68 -2.84 10.78
N TRP A 27 5.69 -1.98 11.00
CA TRP A 27 4.30 -2.27 10.69
C TRP A 27 4.16 -2.64 9.22
N TRP A 28 4.58 -1.80 8.27
CA TRP A 28 4.43 -2.11 6.84
C TRP A 28 5.20 -3.36 6.39
N LEU A 29 6.40 -3.60 6.92
CA LEU A 29 7.20 -4.79 6.60
C LEU A 29 6.65 -6.10 7.22
N ARG A 30 5.69 -6.01 8.15
CA ARG A 30 5.10 -7.22 8.77
C ARG A 30 4.40 -8.13 7.76
N ARG A 31 3.86 -7.57 6.68
CA ARG A 31 3.08 -8.29 5.65
C ARG A 31 3.93 -8.81 4.51
N GLY A 32 5.22 -8.49 4.48
CA GLY A 32 6.11 -8.97 3.44
C GLY A 32 7.19 -7.96 3.09
N THR A 33 7.96 -8.34 2.10
CA THR A 33 9.06 -7.56 1.56
C THR A 33 8.56 -6.32 0.83
N LYS A 34 9.24 -5.18 0.99
CA LYS A 34 8.91 -3.92 0.32
C LYS A 34 10.16 -3.25 -0.26
N ARG A 35 10.01 -2.63 -1.43
CA ARG A 35 11.00 -1.72 -2.02
C ARG A 35 10.89 -0.33 -1.39
N PHE A 36 11.92 0.48 -1.58
CA PHE A 36 11.97 1.85 -1.06
C PHE A 36 10.78 2.71 -1.52
N GLY A 37 10.44 2.64 -2.81
CA GLY A 37 9.32 3.40 -3.38
C GLY A 37 7.97 3.02 -2.78
N GLU A 38 7.74 1.73 -2.52
CA GLU A 38 6.52 1.23 -1.87
C GLU A 38 6.39 1.81 -0.46
N LEU A 39 7.48 1.80 0.32
CA LEU A 39 7.50 2.37 1.66
C LEU A 39 7.24 3.89 1.63
N MET A 40 7.80 4.62 0.65
CA MET A 40 7.50 6.04 0.46
C MET A 40 6.01 6.30 0.20
N GLN A 41 5.36 5.44 -0.58
CA GLN A 41 3.94 5.57 -0.91
C GLN A 41 3.02 5.24 0.25
N LEU A 42 3.39 4.24 1.06
CA LEU A 42 2.64 3.83 2.25
C LEU A 42 2.76 4.83 3.41
N MET A 43 3.70 5.77 3.35
CA MET A 43 3.99 6.73 4.43
C MET A 43 4.03 8.17 3.92
N PRO A 44 2.91 8.71 3.41
CA PRO A 44 2.85 10.10 2.96
C PRO A 44 3.23 11.04 4.12
N GLY A 45 4.32 11.79 3.93
CA GLY A 45 4.90 12.68 4.94
C GLY A 45 6.28 12.27 5.46
N ILE A 46 6.79 11.08 5.13
CA ILE A 46 8.22 10.78 5.32
C ILE A 46 9.03 11.34 4.16
N SER A 47 10.15 12.00 4.44
CA SER A 47 11.08 12.42 3.38
C SER A 47 12.02 11.26 3.01
N GLN A 48 12.51 11.26 1.77
CA GLN A 48 13.47 10.26 1.28
C GLN A 48 14.70 10.16 2.19
N LYS A 49 15.21 11.31 2.66
CA LYS A 49 16.36 11.38 3.59
C LYS A 49 16.04 10.70 4.92
N VAL A 50 14.85 10.95 5.49
CA VAL A 50 14.44 10.36 6.76
C VAL A 50 14.21 8.86 6.60
N LEU A 51 13.49 8.42 5.56
CA LEU A 51 13.29 6.99 5.31
C LEU A 51 14.61 6.24 5.17
N THR A 52 15.57 6.81 4.43
CA THR A 52 16.92 6.23 4.28
C THR A 52 17.63 6.08 5.62
N ALA A 53 17.58 7.11 6.48
CA ALA A 53 18.20 7.06 7.80
C ALA A 53 17.55 5.99 8.69
N GLN A 54 16.23 5.94 8.73
CA GLN A 54 15.48 5.00 9.55
C GLN A 54 15.68 3.55 9.11
N LEU A 55 15.72 3.28 7.79
CA LEU A 55 16.03 1.95 7.27
C LEU A 55 17.45 1.50 7.64
N ARG A 56 18.44 2.40 7.57
CA ARG A 56 19.82 2.09 7.98
C ARG A 56 19.94 1.79 9.47
N GLU A 57 19.23 2.54 10.31
CA GLU A 57 19.19 2.28 11.75
C GLU A 57 18.55 0.93 12.06
N LEU A 58 17.38 0.64 11.47
CA LEU A 58 16.69 -0.64 11.65
C LEU A 58 17.51 -1.83 11.14
N GLU A 59 18.27 -1.65 10.07
CA GLU A 59 19.19 -2.66 9.53
C GLU A 59 20.37 -2.88 10.49
N ALA A 60 20.98 -1.81 11.00
CA ALA A 60 22.07 -1.88 11.99
C ALA A 60 21.60 -2.50 13.32
N ASP A 61 20.35 -2.27 13.70
CA ASP A 61 19.70 -2.89 14.87
C ASP A 61 19.33 -4.36 14.63
N GLY A 62 19.53 -4.88 13.41
CA GLY A 62 19.22 -6.26 13.03
C GLY A 62 17.72 -6.57 12.96
N LEU A 63 16.87 -5.55 12.89
CA LEU A 63 15.41 -5.68 12.83
C LEU A 63 14.90 -5.88 11.40
N ILE A 64 15.60 -5.31 10.42
CA ILE A 64 15.30 -5.51 9.00
C ILE A 64 16.52 -6.03 8.24
N SER A 65 16.30 -6.78 7.18
CA SER A 65 17.32 -7.12 6.20
C SER A 65 17.12 -6.27 4.95
N ARG A 66 18.24 -5.85 4.34
CA ARG A 66 18.29 -5.18 3.04
C ARG A 66 18.91 -6.13 2.03
N GLN A 67 18.18 -6.48 0.98
CA GLN A 67 18.67 -7.32 -0.11
C GLN A 67 18.79 -6.49 -1.39
N VAL A 68 19.94 -6.60 -2.05
CA VAL A 68 20.18 -5.97 -3.35
C VAL A 68 20.16 -7.04 -4.42
N PHE A 69 19.32 -6.86 -5.43
CA PHE A 69 19.25 -7.75 -6.59
C PHE A 69 19.91 -7.07 -7.78
N GLN A 70 20.92 -7.74 -8.34
CA GLN A 70 21.67 -7.27 -9.50
C GLN A 70 20.96 -7.65 -10.81
N GLU A 71 19.68 -7.33 -10.91
CA GLU A 71 18.90 -7.46 -12.13
C GLU A 71 18.86 -6.11 -12.87
N THR A 72 18.27 -6.07 -14.06
CA THR A 72 18.07 -4.83 -14.82
C THR A 72 16.56 -4.54 -14.89
N PRO A 73 16.06 -3.46 -14.26
CA PRO A 73 16.78 -2.48 -13.43
C PRO A 73 17.12 -3.01 -12.02
N PRO A 74 18.20 -2.53 -11.38
CA PRO A 74 18.59 -3.00 -10.06
C PRO A 74 17.52 -2.65 -9.02
N ARG A 75 17.16 -3.64 -8.19
CA ARG A 75 16.18 -3.44 -7.11
C ARG A 75 16.79 -3.66 -5.73
N VAL A 76 16.23 -2.95 -4.77
CA VAL A 76 16.57 -3.08 -3.34
C VAL A 76 15.29 -3.35 -2.59
N GLU A 77 15.35 -4.37 -1.75
CA GLU A 77 14.23 -4.85 -0.97
C GLU A 77 14.54 -4.88 0.51
N TYR A 78 13.52 -4.62 1.31
CA TYR A 78 13.56 -4.60 2.76
C TYR A 78 12.56 -5.60 3.31
N SER A 79 12.96 -6.39 4.29
CA SER A 79 12.09 -7.37 4.95
C SER A 79 12.41 -7.46 6.44
N LEU A 80 11.47 -7.91 7.27
CA LEU A 80 11.75 -8.17 8.68
C LEU A 80 12.69 -9.37 8.84
N THR A 81 13.72 -9.23 9.67
CA THR A 81 14.54 -10.38 10.11
C THR A 81 13.73 -11.27 11.05
N ALA A 82 14.29 -12.43 11.42
CA ALA A 82 13.71 -13.26 12.48
C ALA A 82 13.54 -12.47 13.79
N HIS A 83 14.51 -11.61 14.13
CA HIS A 83 14.41 -10.73 15.30
C HIS A 83 13.36 -9.63 15.12
N GLY A 84 13.32 -8.95 13.97
CA GLY A 84 12.29 -7.93 13.70
C GLY A 84 10.87 -8.48 13.78
N LYS A 85 10.64 -9.74 13.38
CA LYS A 85 9.34 -10.41 13.51
C LYS A 85 8.87 -10.55 14.96
N THR A 86 9.77 -10.58 15.95
CA THR A 86 9.36 -10.65 17.37
C THR A 86 8.68 -9.36 17.85
N LEU A 87 8.80 -8.25 17.10
CA LEU A 87 8.16 -6.97 17.42
C LEU A 87 6.72 -6.84 16.88
N ARG A 88 6.25 -7.81 16.07
CA ARG A 88 4.88 -7.77 15.51
C ARG A 88 3.79 -7.57 16.57
N PRO A 89 3.78 -8.30 17.71
CA PRO A 89 2.75 -8.12 18.72
C PRO A 89 2.71 -6.69 19.27
N ILE A 90 3.87 -6.03 19.41
CA ILE A 90 3.95 -4.64 19.87
C ILE A 90 3.30 -3.71 18.84
N THR A 91 3.64 -3.85 17.56
CA THR A 91 3.05 -3.01 16.50
C THR A 91 1.54 -3.23 16.36
N GLU A 92 1.05 -4.44 16.59
CA GLU A 92 -0.39 -4.76 16.59
C GLU A 92 -1.11 -4.14 17.79
N LEU A 93 -0.53 -4.22 18.99
CA LEU A 93 -1.07 -3.56 20.18
C LEU A 93 -1.13 -2.04 20.01
N MET A 94 -0.09 -1.43 19.43
CA MET A 94 -0.09 0.00 19.09
C MET A 94 -1.21 0.34 18.10
N CYS A 95 -1.39 -0.47 17.06
CA CYS A 95 -2.45 -0.29 16.08
C CYS A 95 -3.84 -0.38 16.71
N ASN A 96 -4.08 -1.40 17.54
CA ASN A 96 -5.36 -1.59 18.22
C ASN A 96 -5.67 -0.45 19.20
N TRP A 97 -4.67 0.00 19.96
CA TRP A 97 -4.82 1.14 20.85
C TRP A 97 -5.13 2.43 20.06
N GLY A 98 -4.43 2.66 18.94
CA GLY A 98 -4.68 3.79 18.05
C GLY A 98 -6.10 3.78 17.48
N LYS A 99 -6.60 2.61 17.04
CA LYS A 99 -7.99 2.45 16.61
C LYS A 99 -8.97 2.83 17.71
N ALA A 100 -8.75 2.38 18.94
CA ALA A 100 -9.67 2.63 20.06
C ALA A 100 -9.69 4.09 20.53
N ASN A 101 -8.57 4.82 20.43
CA ASN A 101 -8.43 6.16 21.03
C ASN A 101 -8.47 7.30 19.99
N ALA A 102 -8.27 6.99 18.72
CA ALA A 102 -8.24 7.97 17.65
C ALA A 102 -8.97 7.42 16.41
N PRO A 103 -10.29 7.12 16.53
CA PRO A 103 -11.08 6.50 15.47
C PRO A 103 -11.04 7.29 14.15
N GLN A 104 -10.89 8.62 14.21
CA GLN A 104 -10.76 9.48 13.03
C GLN A 104 -9.51 9.19 12.17
N PHE A 105 -8.48 8.54 12.74
CA PHE A 105 -7.29 8.11 12.01
C PHE A 105 -7.35 6.65 11.55
N GLN A 106 -8.49 5.99 11.72
CA GLN A 106 -8.68 4.68 11.12
C GLN A 106 -8.87 4.86 9.61
N PHE A 107 -7.92 4.36 8.82
CA PHE A 107 -8.16 4.09 7.40
C PHE A 107 -9.43 3.23 7.20
N GLY A 108 -9.79 2.41 8.19
CA GLY A 108 -11.05 1.67 8.24
C GLY A 108 -12.32 2.49 8.50
N LEU A 109 -12.26 3.81 8.58
CA LEU A 109 -13.43 4.69 8.71
C LEU A 109 -13.45 5.81 7.65
N MET A 110 -12.51 5.84 6.70
CA MET A 110 -12.54 6.83 5.62
C MET A 110 -13.76 6.59 4.72
N CYS A 111 -14.56 7.62 4.52
CA CYS A 111 -15.69 7.59 3.59
C CYS A 111 -15.14 7.68 2.15
N LEU A 112 -15.50 6.72 1.29
CA LEU A 112 -15.15 6.72 -0.13
C LEU A 112 -16.36 7.07 -1.01
N ARG A 113 -17.40 7.67 -0.43
CA ARG A 113 -18.60 8.09 -1.17
C ARG A 113 -18.25 9.06 -2.29
N GLY A 114 -18.90 8.86 -3.44
CA GLY A 114 -18.68 9.67 -4.64
C GLY A 114 -17.57 9.16 -5.54
N LEU A 115 -16.72 8.22 -5.08
CA LEU A 115 -15.73 7.57 -5.93
C LEU A 115 -16.34 6.41 -6.72
N ASN A 116 -16.09 6.41 -8.02
CA ASN A 116 -16.36 5.31 -8.93
C ASN A 116 -15.10 4.45 -9.06
N ILE A 117 -15.16 3.22 -8.57
CA ILE A 117 -14.03 2.28 -8.60
C ILE A 117 -14.35 1.17 -9.59
N LEU A 118 -13.52 1.03 -10.62
CA LEU A 118 -13.59 -0.11 -11.54
C LEU A 118 -12.59 -1.18 -11.07
N ALA A 119 -13.06 -2.37 -10.74
CA ALA A 119 -12.22 -3.49 -10.35
C ALA A 119 -12.21 -4.56 -11.43
N ILE A 120 -11.04 -4.91 -11.95
CA ILE A 120 -10.82 -6.06 -12.81
C ILE A 120 -10.25 -7.16 -11.93
N ALA A 121 -11.11 -8.06 -11.45
CA ALA A 121 -10.76 -8.97 -10.36
C ALA A 121 -11.34 -10.37 -10.51
N THR A 122 -10.66 -11.35 -9.90
CA THR A 122 -11.21 -12.72 -9.77
C THR A 122 -12.47 -12.70 -8.88
N PRO A 123 -13.39 -13.69 -8.99
CA PRO A 123 -14.63 -13.68 -8.20
C PRO A 123 -14.42 -13.56 -6.67
N LEU A 124 -13.36 -14.15 -6.13
CA LEU A 124 -13.03 -14.06 -4.70
C LEU A 124 -12.59 -12.64 -4.30
N THR A 125 -11.70 -12.04 -5.09
CA THR A 125 -11.21 -10.67 -4.85
C THR A 125 -12.34 -9.66 -5.05
N SER A 126 -13.19 -9.88 -6.04
CA SER A 126 -14.39 -9.07 -6.33
C SER A 126 -15.35 -8.98 -5.15
N GLN A 127 -15.76 -10.12 -4.58
CA GLN A 127 -16.66 -10.15 -3.43
C GLN A 127 -16.09 -9.35 -2.25
N ARG A 128 -14.78 -9.45 -2.04
CA ARG A 128 -14.08 -8.74 -0.97
C ARG A 128 -14.02 -7.24 -1.22
N LEU A 129 -13.72 -6.80 -2.45
CA LEU A 129 -13.67 -5.39 -2.81
C LEU A 129 -15.05 -4.74 -2.70
N GLU A 130 -16.10 -5.42 -3.13
CA GLU A 130 -17.49 -4.92 -3.02
C GLU A 130 -17.92 -4.75 -1.56
N ALA A 131 -17.63 -5.73 -0.69
CA ALA A 131 -17.91 -5.62 0.74
C ALA A 131 -17.11 -4.48 1.40
N GLU A 132 -15.79 -4.44 1.19
CA GLU A 132 -14.90 -3.52 1.91
C GLU A 132 -14.97 -2.08 1.42
N LEU A 133 -15.11 -1.85 0.11
CA LEU A 133 -15.15 -0.50 -0.46
C LEU A 133 -16.58 -0.03 -0.74
N GLY A 134 -17.46 -0.93 -1.17
CA GLY A 134 -18.85 -0.62 -1.47
C GLY A 134 -19.68 -0.51 -0.21
N GLU A 135 -19.98 -1.65 0.41
CA GLU A 135 -20.91 -1.73 1.54
C GLU A 135 -20.41 -0.95 2.77
N LEU A 136 -19.13 -1.09 3.10
CA LEU A 136 -18.57 -0.52 4.33
C LEU A 136 -18.07 0.93 4.19
N ARG A 137 -17.88 1.44 2.97
CA ARG A 137 -17.25 2.76 2.73
C ARG A 137 -18.00 3.64 1.73
N GLY A 138 -19.03 3.11 1.06
CA GLY A 138 -19.94 3.83 0.17
C GLY A 138 -19.36 4.19 -1.19
N ALA A 139 -18.24 3.59 -1.62
CA ALA A 139 -17.75 3.73 -2.98
C ALA A 139 -18.69 3.01 -3.97
N LYS A 140 -18.81 3.52 -5.19
CA LYS A 140 -19.49 2.79 -6.27
C LYS A 140 -18.48 1.85 -6.92
N VAL A 141 -18.43 0.62 -6.43
CA VAL A 141 -17.56 -0.43 -6.96
C VAL A 141 -18.27 -1.14 -8.11
N MET A 142 -17.62 -1.21 -9.27
CA MET A 142 -18.03 -2.07 -10.37
C MET A 142 -16.94 -3.09 -10.63
N VAL A 143 -17.27 -4.36 -10.48
CA VAL A 143 -16.40 -5.46 -10.84
C VAL A 143 -16.65 -5.87 -12.30
N THR A 144 -15.59 -6.16 -13.03
CA THR A 144 -15.66 -6.60 -14.42
C THR A 144 -14.55 -7.60 -14.76
N SER A 145 -14.67 -8.28 -15.90
CA SER A 145 -13.59 -9.09 -16.46
C SER A 145 -12.76 -8.29 -17.47
N LEU A 146 -11.56 -8.76 -17.80
CA LEU A 146 -10.68 -8.12 -18.77
C LEU A 146 -11.38 -7.86 -20.12
N ALA A 147 -12.19 -8.82 -20.58
CA ALA A 147 -12.84 -8.80 -21.89
C ALA A 147 -13.86 -7.65 -22.07
N ILE A 148 -14.49 -7.21 -20.99
CA ILE A 148 -15.53 -6.16 -21.02
C ILE A 148 -15.09 -4.87 -20.31
N ALA A 149 -13.87 -4.84 -19.77
CA ALA A 149 -13.35 -3.72 -18.99
C ALA A 149 -13.41 -2.37 -19.72
N LEU A 150 -13.04 -2.32 -21.01
CA LEU A 150 -13.06 -1.07 -21.79
C LEU A 150 -14.48 -0.52 -21.98
N THR A 151 -15.45 -1.40 -22.23
CA THR A 151 -16.86 -1.01 -22.34
C THR A 151 -17.36 -0.46 -21.01
N THR A 152 -17.09 -1.17 -19.91
CA THR A 152 -17.46 -0.74 -18.56
C THR A 152 -16.80 0.60 -18.18
N PHE A 153 -15.53 0.79 -18.56
CA PHE A 153 -14.78 2.01 -18.30
C PHE A 153 -15.48 3.25 -18.88
N THR A 154 -15.92 3.18 -20.14
CA THR A 154 -16.62 4.32 -20.80
C THR A 154 -17.96 4.66 -20.15
N GLN A 155 -18.65 3.66 -19.59
CA GLN A 155 -19.96 3.83 -18.96
C GLN A 155 -19.86 4.45 -17.56
N ILE A 156 -18.82 4.10 -16.81
CA ILE A 156 -18.71 4.43 -15.39
C ILE A 156 -17.82 5.64 -15.14
N ARG A 157 -16.86 5.91 -16.04
CA ARG A 157 -15.82 6.93 -15.87
C ARG A 157 -15.16 6.83 -14.49
N PRO A 158 -14.40 5.74 -14.26
CA PRO A 158 -13.85 5.46 -12.93
C PRO A 158 -12.85 6.52 -12.49
N ASP A 159 -12.88 6.86 -11.21
CA ASP A 159 -11.86 7.71 -10.56
C ASP A 159 -10.60 6.91 -10.27
N ILE A 160 -10.75 5.60 -10.02
CA ILE A 160 -9.66 4.64 -9.79
C ILE A 160 -9.98 3.32 -10.49
N VAL A 161 -8.93 2.67 -10.99
CA VAL A 161 -8.98 1.29 -11.45
C VAL A 161 -8.18 0.38 -10.50
N LEU A 162 -8.81 -0.69 -10.03
CA LEU A 162 -8.14 -1.79 -9.30
C LEU A 162 -7.97 -2.95 -10.26
N ILE A 163 -6.79 -3.56 -10.27
CA ILE A 163 -6.49 -4.65 -11.18
C ILE A 163 -5.85 -5.79 -10.40
N ASP A 164 -6.54 -6.91 -10.37
CA ASP A 164 -6.01 -8.19 -9.93
C ASP A 164 -5.12 -8.80 -11.01
N PHE A 165 -3.83 -8.90 -10.72
CA PHE A 165 -2.82 -9.42 -11.64
C PHE A 165 -2.90 -10.93 -11.83
N SER A 166 -3.75 -11.63 -11.07
CA SER A 166 -3.98 -13.06 -11.26
C SER A 166 -4.98 -13.38 -12.40
N VAL A 167 -5.62 -12.37 -13.00
CA VAL A 167 -6.77 -12.54 -13.90
C VAL A 167 -6.40 -13.00 -15.33
N ASP A 168 -5.23 -12.64 -15.90
CA ASP A 168 -4.77 -13.12 -17.22
C ASP A 168 -3.29 -12.77 -17.53
N GLU A 169 -2.65 -13.52 -18.43
CA GLU A 169 -1.30 -13.22 -18.94
C GLU A 169 -1.27 -12.10 -20.01
N ASN A 170 -2.39 -11.83 -20.71
CA ASN A 170 -2.47 -10.84 -21.81
C ASN A 170 -2.60 -9.38 -21.37
N PHE A 171 -2.07 -9.06 -20.19
CA PHE A 171 -2.31 -7.79 -19.51
C PHE A 171 -1.72 -6.55 -20.20
N ASP A 172 -0.66 -6.72 -21.00
CA ASP A 172 0.03 -5.63 -21.70
C ASP A 172 -0.92 -4.82 -22.61
N LEU A 173 -1.87 -5.49 -23.26
CA LEU A 173 -2.84 -4.86 -24.17
C LEU A 173 -3.88 -4.02 -23.43
N LEU A 174 -4.32 -4.45 -22.25
CA LEU A 174 -5.28 -3.69 -21.45
C LEU A 174 -4.62 -2.47 -20.82
N HIS A 175 -3.39 -2.59 -20.35
CA HIS A 175 -2.68 -1.45 -19.78
C HIS A 175 -2.42 -0.34 -20.82
N GLU A 176 -2.02 -0.69 -22.05
CA GLU A 176 -1.92 0.27 -23.16
C GLU A 176 -3.28 0.87 -23.52
N SER A 177 -4.35 0.07 -23.50
CA SER A 177 -5.71 0.56 -23.78
C SER A 177 -6.21 1.52 -22.70
N LEU A 178 -5.97 1.23 -21.42
CA LEU A 178 -6.32 2.10 -20.29
C LEU A 178 -5.52 3.41 -20.31
N LYS A 179 -4.22 3.35 -20.64
CA LYS A 179 -3.41 4.55 -20.86
C LYS A 179 -3.97 5.40 -21.99
N THR A 180 -4.27 4.78 -23.14
CA THR A 180 -4.81 5.46 -24.31
C THR A 180 -6.13 6.15 -23.99
N LEU A 181 -7.05 5.47 -23.32
CA LEU A 181 -8.33 6.01 -22.88
C LEU A 181 -8.19 7.17 -21.87
N ALA A 182 -7.15 7.14 -21.02
CA ALA A 182 -6.91 8.22 -20.07
C ALA A 182 -6.26 9.46 -20.71
N THR A 183 -5.61 9.32 -21.87
CA THR A 183 -5.06 10.45 -22.64
C THR A 183 -6.14 11.42 -23.13
N ASP A 184 -7.36 10.93 -23.41
CA ASP A 184 -8.51 11.75 -23.79
C ASP A 184 -8.98 12.67 -22.63
N SER A 185 -8.61 12.34 -21.39
CA SER A 185 -9.02 13.01 -20.15
C SER A 185 -8.00 14.02 -19.60
N GLN A 186 -6.93 14.35 -20.34
CA GLN A 186 -5.77 15.17 -19.92
C GLN A 186 -4.94 14.66 -18.71
N LYS A 187 -5.41 13.67 -17.92
CA LYS A 187 -4.67 13.06 -16.81
C LYS A 187 -4.90 11.54 -16.76
N PRO A 188 -3.84 10.72 -16.60
CA PRO A 188 -3.97 9.28 -16.49
C PRO A 188 -4.80 8.89 -15.27
N ILE A 189 -5.73 7.94 -15.43
CA ILE A 189 -6.56 7.46 -14.32
C ILE A 189 -5.67 6.66 -13.35
N PRO A 190 -5.67 6.99 -12.05
CA PRO A 190 -4.88 6.26 -11.08
C PRO A 190 -5.27 4.78 -11.05
N THR A 191 -4.26 3.91 -11.10
CA THR A 191 -4.47 2.47 -11.14
C THR A 191 -3.65 1.78 -10.05
N ILE A 192 -4.27 0.85 -9.32
CA ILE A 192 -3.66 0.05 -8.27
C ILE A 192 -3.63 -1.41 -8.72
N ALA A 193 -2.44 -2.01 -8.75
CA ALA A 193 -2.27 -3.43 -8.98
C ALA A 193 -2.47 -4.22 -7.67
N LEU A 194 -3.13 -5.36 -7.75
CA LEU A 194 -3.32 -6.32 -6.67
C LEU A 194 -2.55 -7.57 -7.08
N ALA A 195 -1.53 -7.94 -6.32
CA ALA A 195 -0.62 -9.04 -6.65
C ALA A 195 -0.75 -10.15 -5.61
N ALA A 196 -0.94 -11.39 -6.06
CA ALA A 196 -1.01 -12.57 -5.21
C ALA A 196 0.37 -13.07 -4.76
N ASN A 197 1.42 -12.72 -5.49
CA ASN A 197 2.79 -13.18 -5.24
C ASN A 197 3.85 -12.17 -5.71
N ASP A 198 5.12 -12.42 -5.36
CA ASP A 198 6.23 -11.55 -5.71
C ASP A 198 6.49 -11.45 -7.23
N GLN A 199 6.18 -12.49 -8.01
CA GLN A 199 6.33 -12.45 -9.46
C GLN A 199 5.34 -11.48 -10.10
N GLU A 200 4.08 -11.53 -9.68
CA GLU A 200 3.03 -10.58 -10.10
C GLU A 200 3.36 -9.15 -9.64
N ARG A 201 3.87 -8.98 -8.41
CA ARG A 201 4.34 -7.69 -7.91
C ARG A 201 5.45 -7.12 -8.80
N ASP A 202 6.48 -7.93 -9.07
CA ASP A 202 7.62 -7.50 -9.89
C ASP A 202 7.19 -7.15 -11.32
N ARG A 203 6.21 -7.88 -11.89
CA ARG A 203 5.57 -7.56 -13.18
C ARG A 203 4.78 -6.25 -13.14
N ALA A 204 3.98 -6.00 -12.11
CA ALA A 204 3.25 -4.74 -11.95
C ALA A 204 4.21 -3.55 -11.91
N ILE A 205 5.33 -3.69 -11.19
CA ILE A 205 6.35 -2.64 -11.13
C ILE A 205 7.02 -2.42 -12.48
N SER A 206 7.40 -3.48 -13.19
CA SER A 206 8.07 -3.36 -14.50
C SER A 206 7.15 -2.74 -15.56
N GLN A 207 5.84 -2.97 -15.46
CA GLN A 207 4.83 -2.35 -16.31
C GLN A 207 4.50 -0.91 -15.91
N GLY A 208 5.04 -0.40 -14.81
CA GLY A 208 4.92 1.00 -14.40
C GLY A 208 3.67 1.31 -13.57
N PHE A 209 3.10 0.32 -12.89
CA PHE A 209 2.02 0.57 -11.94
C PHE A 209 2.59 1.33 -10.74
N PRO A 210 2.06 2.54 -10.44
CA PRO A 210 2.62 3.34 -9.38
C PRO A 210 2.38 2.69 -8.02
N ILE A 211 1.19 2.11 -7.77
CA ILE A 211 0.87 1.45 -6.51
C ILE A 211 0.50 0.00 -6.79
N HIS A 212 1.03 -0.90 -5.95
CA HIS A 212 0.69 -2.31 -5.96
C HIS A 212 0.56 -2.84 -4.52
N LEU A 213 -0.46 -3.65 -4.29
CA LEU A 213 -0.81 -4.19 -2.99
C LEU A 213 -0.75 -5.72 -3.02
N MET A 214 -0.22 -6.32 -1.96
CA MET A 214 -0.08 -7.76 -1.86
C MET A 214 -1.35 -8.37 -1.28
N GLU A 215 -1.85 -9.44 -1.88
CA GLU A 215 -2.89 -10.26 -1.28
C GLU A 215 -2.33 -11.09 -0.09
N PRO A 216 -3.13 -11.33 0.97
CA PRO A 216 -4.47 -10.82 1.20
C PRO A 216 -4.46 -9.32 1.55
N ILE A 217 -5.21 -8.55 0.77
CA ILE A 217 -5.22 -7.08 0.81
C ILE A 217 -5.63 -6.60 2.20
N GLU A 218 -4.88 -5.69 2.79
CA GLU A 218 -5.37 -4.97 3.96
C GLU A 218 -6.31 -3.86 3.53
N VAL A 219 -7.48 -3.81 4.16
CA VAL A 219 -8.45 -2.72 3.97
C VAL A 219 -7.80 -1.36 4.20
N SER A 220 -6.96 -1.22 5.24
CA SER A 220 -6.29 0.05 5.52
C SER A 220 -5.27 0.45 4.45
N GLU A 221 -4.53 -0.51 3.88
CA GLU A 221 -3.58 -0.27 2.78
C GLU A 221 -4.33 0.15 1.52
N LEU A 222 -5.39 -0.58 1.17
CA LEU A 222 -6.21 -0.29 0.00
C LEU A 222 -6.88 1.08 0.09
N VAL A 223 -7.50 1.37 1.23
CA VAL A 223 -8.15 2.66 1.46
C VAL A 223 -7.13 3.79 1.52
N GLY A 224 -5.97 3.59 2.16
CA GLY A 224 -4.90 4.57 2.19
C GLY A 224 -4.32 4.86 0.80
N ALA A 225 -4.13 3.82 -0.02
CA ALA A 225 -3.70 3.95 -1.41
C ALA A 225 -4.73 4.72 -2.25
N ILE A 226 -6.01 4.36 -2.15
CA ILE A 226 -7.11 5.06 -2.83
C ILE A 226 -7.16 6.54 -2.41
N ALA A 227 -7.08 6.82 -1.10
CA ALA A 227 -7.10 8.18 -0.59
C ALA A 227 -5.92 8.98 -1.13
N ASN A 228 -4.69 8.45 -1.07
CA ASN A 228 -3.51 9.15 -1.59
C ASN A 228 -3.64 9.53 -3.07
N LEU A 229 -4.25 8.66 -3.88
CA LEU A 229 -4.43 8.89 -5.32
C LEU A 229 -5.58 9.86 -5.65
N THR A 230 -6.61 9.94 -4.81
CA THR A 230 -7.81 10.78 -5.03
C THR A 230 -7.76 12.13 -4.30
N SER A 231 -6.88 12.29 -3.33
CA SER A 231 -6.80 13.46 -2.44
C SER A 231 -6.06 14.67 -3.02
N ALA A 232 -5.77 14.71 -4.33
CA ALA A 232 -5.20 15.92 -4.94
C ALA A 232 -6.22 17.09 -5.00
N GLU A 233 -7.52 16.84 -4.90
CA GLU A 233 -8.55 17.90 -5.01
C GLU A 233 -9.74 17.77 -4.02
N ASN A 234 -9.87 16.68 -3.24
CA ASN A 234 -11.11 16.37 -2.49
C ASN A 234 -11.00 16.37 -0.94
N LEU A 235 -9.89 16.84 -0.35
CA LEU A 235 -9.69 16.86 1.11
C LEU A 235 -9.84 18.25 1.77
N GLU A 236 -10.47 19.23 1.12
CA GLU A 236 -10.73 20.56 1.74
C GLU A 236 -11.74 20.53 2.91
N GLY A 237 -12.22 19.37 3.35
CA GLY A 237 -13.20 19.25 4.43
C GLY A 237 -12.64 18.97 5.84
N TYR A 238 -11.32 18.89 6.03
CA TYR A 238 -10.71 18.45 7.30
C TYR A 238 -9.76 19.46 7.94
N THR A 239 -10.12 20.74 7.92
CA THR A 239 -9.58 21.72 8.86
C THR A 239 -10.72 22.32 9.68
N GLU A 240 -10.95 21.75 10.86
CA GLU A 240 -11.38 22.45 12.08
C GLU A 240 -10.83 21.72 13.30
#